data_AF-A0A2V8V443-F1
#
_entry.id   AF-A0A2V8V443-F1
#
_cell.length_a   1.000
_cell.length_b   1.000
_cell.length_c   1.000
_cell.angle_alpha   90.00
_cell.angle_beta   90.00
_cell.angle_gamma   90.00
#
_symmetry.space_group_name_H-M   'P 1'
#
loop_
_entity.id
_entity.type
_entity.pdbx_description
1 polymer ?
#
loop_
_entity_poly.entity_id
_entity_poly.type
_entity_poly.pdbx_seq_one_letter_code
_entity_poly.pdbx_strand_id
1 'polypeptide(L)'
;MPTSSTALTATTSCVVAIIITNTNATAQMVTITDGQGSPVTIVSAFSVPGNSQVTFPLYGSQMVSSIKWSAGGTGITGTAVAYQ
;
A
#
# COMPACT_ATOMS: atom_id res chain seq x y z
N MET A 1 -13.56 8.69 0.33
CA MET A 1 -12.62 7.92 1.19
C MET A 1 -12.57 6.51 0.63
N PRO A 2 -11.38 5.91 0.43
CA PRO A 2 -11.29 4.59 -0.21
C PRO A 2 -12.12 3.57 0.58
N THR A 3 -12.99 2.85 -0.12
CA THR A 3 -14.08 2.04 0.47
C THR A 3 -13.66 0.62 0.83
N SER A 4 -12.47 0.19 0.40
CA SER A 4 -11.88 -1.09 0.77
C SER A 4 -10.36 -1.00 0.94
N SER A 5 -9.84 -1.78 1.88
CA SER A 5 -8.40 -1.90 2.15
C SER A 5 -7.95 -3.32 1.84
N THR A 6 -6.87 -3.46 1.09
CA THR A 6 -6.32 -4.77 0.72
C THR A 6 -5.03 -5.03 1.49
N ALA A 7 -4.95 -6.16 2.20
CA ALA A 7 -3.75 -6.55 2.94
C ALA A 7 -2.64 -7.00 1.98
N LEU A 8 -1.42 -6.54 2.24
CA LEU A 8 -0.19 -6.89 1.53
C LEU A 8 0.69 -7.88 2.30
N THR A 9 0.61 -7.86 3.62
CA THR A 9 1.26 -8.81 4.53
C THR A 9 0.25 -9.30 5.57
N ALA A 10 0.48 -10.47 6.18
CA ALA A 10 -0.44 -11.06 7.16
C ALA A 10 0.06 -10.99 8.62
N THR A 11 1.36 -10.78 8.82
CA THR A 11 2.02 -10.83 10.13
C THR A 11 3.06 -9.73 10.24
N THR A 12 3.74 -9.66 11.39
CA THR A 12 4.96 -8.85 11.53
C THR A 12 5.95 -9.21 10.41
N SER A 13 6.47 -8.20 9.72
CA SER A 13 7.38 -8.38 8.59
C SER A 13 8.22 -7.12 8.40
N CYS A 14 9.47 -7.29 7.99
CA CYS A 14 10.34 -6.20 7.58
C CYS A 14 10.08 -5.92 6.10
N VAL A 15 9.50 -4.76 5.79
CA VAL A 15 9.08 -4.42 4.44
C VAL A 15 10.14 -3.58 3.75
N VAL A 16 10.65 -4.09 2.63
CA VAL A 16 11.68 -3.43 1.82
C VAL A 16 11.05 -2.43 0.87
N ALA A 17 9.95 -2.81 0.21
CA ALA A 17 9.23 -1.94 -0.71
C ALA A 17 7.76 -2.36 -0.84
N ILE A 18 6.92 -1.39 -1.20
CA ILE A 18 5.54 -1.61 -1.65
C ILE A 18 5.44 -1.15 -3.09
N ILE A 19 4.92 -2.01 -3.95
CA ILE A 19 4.71 -1.73 -5.36
C ILE A 19 3.21 -1.58 -5.57
N ILE A 20 2.77 -0.44 -6.09
CA ILE A 20 1.38 -0.17 -6.43
C ILE A 20 1.27 -0.02 -7.94
N THR A 21 0.35 -0.77 -8.55
CA THR A 21 0.06 -0.71 -9.98
C THR A 21 -1.34 -0.16 -10.19
N ASN A 22 -1.46 0.82 -11.10
CA ASN A 22 -2.72 1.41 -11.52
C ASN A 22 -2.96 1.10 -12.99
N THR A 23 -3.95 0.25 -13.26
CA THR A 23 -4.37 -0.09 -14.64
C THR A 23 -5.52 0.79 -15.14
N ASN A 24 -5.94 1.79 -14.38
CA ASN A 24 -6.92 2.77 -14.83
C ASN A 24 -6.27 3.79 -15.77
N ALA A 25 -7.08 4.36 -16.66
CA ALA A 25 -6.63 5.47 -17.51
C ALA A 25 -6.38 6.77 -16.72
N THR A 26 -6.95 6.90 -15.52
CA THR A 26 -6.84 8.08 -14.66
C THR A 26 -5.99 7.83 -13.43
N ALA A 27 -5.45 8.91 -12.87
CA ALA A 27 -4.72 8.84 -11.61
C ALA A 27 -5.65 8.42 -10.45
N GLN A 28 -5.10 7.66 -9.50
CA GLN A 28 -5.82 7.20 -8.32
C GLN A 28 -5.07 7.63 -7.05
N MET A 29 -5.82 8.09 -6.06
CA MET A 29 -5.27 8.38 -4.74
C MET A 29 -5.20 7.10 -3.92
N VAL A 30 -4.01 6.83 -3.38
CA VAL A 30 -3.72 5.65 -2.58
C VAL A 30 -3.15 6.06 -1.23
N THR A 31 -3.61 5.39 -0.17
CA THR A 31 -3.07 5.53 1.19
C THR A 31 -2.58 4.18 1.66
N ILE A 32 -1.42 4.14 2.32
CA ILE A 32 -0.83 2.92 2.88
C ILE A 32 -0.82 3.02 4.41
N THR A 33 -1.34 1.99 5.08
CA THR A 33 -1.44 1.90 6.54
C THR A 33 -0.86 0.59 7.08
N ASP A 34 -0.30 0.63 8.28
CA ASP A 34 -0.07 -0.57 9.09
C ASP A 34 -1.32 -0.82 9.94
N GLY A 35 -1.90 -2.01 9.81
CA GLY A 35 -3.16 -2.43 10.43
C GLY A 35 -3.05 -2.78 11.91
N GLN A 36 -2.24 -2.06 12.68
CA GLN A 36 -2.11 -2.23 14.13
C GLN A 36 -3.42 -1.85 14.85
N GLY A 37 -3.51 -2.11 16.17
CA GLY A 37 -4.71 -1.84 16.97
C GLY A 37 -5.27 -0.41 16.81
N SER A 38 -4.38 0.56 16.59
CA SER A 38 -4.69 1.85 15.98
C SER A 38 -3.95 1.92 14.64
N PRO A 39 -4.64 2.04 13.48
CA PRO A 39 -3.98 2.08 12.19
C PRO A 39 -2.97 3.22 12.07
N VAL A 40 -1.73 2.90 11.71
CA VAL A 40 -0.67 3.89 11.52
C VAL A 40 -0.58 4.20 10.03
N THR A 41 -0.69 5.47 9.65
CA THR A 41 -0.48 5.88 8.25
C THR A 41 1.00 5.91 7.95
N ILE A 42 1.46 5.03 7.05
CA ILE A 42 2.87 4.95 6.62
C ILE A 42 3.11 5.98 5.50
N VAL A 43 2.19 6.01 4.54
CA VAL A 43 2.23 6.96 3.43
C VAL A 43 0.85 7.60 3.32
N SER A 44 0.82 8.91 3.53
CA SER A 44 -0.38 9.73 3.35
C SER A 44 -0.76 9.80 1.87
N ALA A 45 -2.03 10.08 1.60
CA ALA A 45 -2.64 9.97 0.27
C ALA A 45 -1.73 10.50 -0.87
N PHE A 46 -1.25 9.60 -1.72
CA PHE A 46 -0.41 9.91 -2.87
C PHE A 46 -1.11 9.53 -4.18
N SER A 47 -0.73 10.22 -5.25
CA SER A 47 -1.28 9.96 -6.59
C SER A 47 -0.45 8.92 -7.32
N VAL A 48 -1.12 7.87 -7.82
CA VAL A 48 -0.56 6.91 -8.78
C VAL A 48 -1.12 7.25 -10.16
N PRO A 49 -0.30 7.73 -11.11
CA PRO A 49 -0.77 8.07 -12.46
C PRO A 49 -1.48 6.91 -13.17
N GLY A 50 -2.33 7.24 -14.14
CA GLY A 50 -3.00 6.22 -14.95
C GLY A 50 -2.00 5.38 -15.74
N ASN A 51 -2.28 4.09 -15.90
CA ASN A 51 -1.43 3.12 -16.61
C ASN A 51 0.03 3.14 -16.14
N SER A 52 0.24 3.20 -14.82
CA SER A 52 1.58 3.31 -14.24
C SER A 52 1.78 2.40 -13.05
N GLN A 53 3.04 2.28 -12.65
CA GLN A 53 3.45 1.60 -11.43
C GLN A 53 4.33 2.55 -10.62
N VAL A 54 4.13 2.55 -9.30
CA VAL A 54 4.93 3.32 -8.35
C VAL A 54 5.46 2.39 -7.27
N THR A 55 6.74 2.55 -6.95
CA THR A 55 7.42 1.80 -5.90
C THR A 55 7.71 2.72 -4.73
N PHE A 56 7.25 2.34 -3.54
CA PHE A 56 7.54 3.01 -2.27
C PHE A 56 8.56 2.19 -1.50
N PRO A 57 9.84 2.62 -1.48
CA PRO A 57 10.83 1.96 -0.67
C PRO A 57 10.60 2.25 0.81
N LEU A 58 10.60 1.19 1.62
CA LEU A 58 10.48 1.23 3.09
C LEU A 58 11.77 0.76 3.79
N TYR A 59 12.78 0.34 3.02
CA TYR A 59 14.15 0.08 3.48
C TYR A 59 14.26 -0.90 4.65
N GLY A 60 13.33 -1.86 4.77
CA GLY A 60 13.33 -2.85 5.84
C GLY A 60 12.60 -2.39 7.11
N SER A 61 11.76 -1.36 7.02
CA SER A 61 10.93 -0.92 8.15
C SER A 61 10.07 -2.07 8.67
N GLN A 62 10.15 -2.33 9.97
CA GLN A 62 9.40 -3.39 10.61
C GLN A 62 7.94 -2.97 10.80
N MET A 63 7.04 -3.76 10.23
CA MET A 63 5.60 -3.61 10.39
C MET A 63 5.14 -4.59 11.45
N VAL A 64 4.28 -4.14 12.34
CA VAL A 64 3.86 -4.93 13.49
C VAL A 64 2.65 -5.80 13.12
N SER A 65 1.83 -5.34 12.16
CA SER A 65 0.63 -6.00 11.68
C SER A 65 0.64 -6.14 10.14
N SER A 66 -0.54 -6.35 9.55
CA SER A 66 -0.73 -6.35 8.10
C SER A 66 -0.57 -4.95 7.52
N ILE A 67 0.36 -4.75 6.59
CA ILE A 67 0.30 -3.56 5.72
C ILE A 67 -0.97 -3.66 4.87
N LYS A 68 -1.71 -2.56 4.77
CA LYS A 68 -2.84 -2.42 3.86
C LYS A 68 -2.65 -1.19 2.98
N TRP A 69 -3.14 -1.27 1.74
CA TRP A 69 -3.36 -0.08 0.93
C TRP A 69 -4.86 0.12 0.71
N SER A 70 -5.24 1.36 0.44
CA SER A 70 -6.63 1.74 0.16
C SER A 70 -6.67 2.73 -1.00
N ALA A 71 -7.55 2.52 -1.97
CA ALA A 71 -7.72 3.39 -3.15
C ALA A 71 -9.21 3.63 -3.46
N GLY A 72 -9.50 4.72 -4.16
CA GLY A 72 -10.87 5.16 -4.45
C GLY A 72 -11.58 4.39 -5.57
N GLY A 73 -10.86 3.59 -6.37
CA GLY A 73 -11.39 2.88 -7.53
C GLY A 73 -10.86 1.45 -7.66
N THR A 74 -11.53 0.66 -8.50
CA THR A 74 -11.07 -0.66 -8.96
C THR A 74 -9.83 -0.52 -9.86
N GLY A 75 -9.10 -1.60 -10.15
CA GLY A 75 -7.93 -1.54 -11.03
C GLY A 75 -6.65 -1.01 -10.37
N ILE A 76 -6.64 -0.93 -9.03
CA ILE A 76 -5.42 -0.78 -8.23
C ILE A 76 -5.06 -2.13 -7.64
N THR A 77 -3.79 -2.52 -7.77
CA THR A 77 -3.22 -3.69 -7.10
C THR A 77 -1.97 -3.28 -6.35
N GLY A 78 -1.68 -3.95 -5.24
CA GLY A 78 -0.46 -3.73 -4.47
C GLY A 78 0.26 -5.04 -4.16
N THR A 79 1.57 -4.95 -4.04
CA THR A 79 2.44 -6.06 -3.63
C THR A 79 3.48 -5.53 -2.64
N ALA A 80 3.73 -6.25 -1.55
CA ALA A 80 4.83 -5.96 -0.63
C ALA A 80 6.00 -6.91 -0.88
N VAL A 81 7.20 -6.35 -0.94
CA VAL A 81 8.46 -7.10 -0.87
C VAL A 81 8.90 -7.08 0.59
N ALA A 82 8.82 -8.22 1.27
CA ALA A 82 9.06 -8.31 2.70
C ALA A 82 9.74 -9.63 3.10
N TYR A 83 10.33 -9.64 4.28
CA TYR A 83 10.91 -10.83 4.93
C TYR A 83 10.49 -10.90 6.41
N GLN A 84 10.68 -12.09 7.00
CA GLN A 84 10.42 -12.37 8.42
C GLN A 84 11.74 -12.67 9.13
#